data_AF-A0AAJ4T749-F1
#
_entry.id   AF-A0AAJ4T749-F1
#
_cell.length_a   1.000
_cell.length_b   1.000
_cell.length_c   1.000
_cell.angle_alpha   90.00
_cell.angle_beta   90.00
_cell.angle_gamma   90.00
#
_symmetry.space_group_name_H-M   'P 1'
#
loop_
_entity.id
_entity.type
_entity.pdbx_description
1 polymer ?
#
loop_
_entity_poly.entity_id
_entity_poly.type
_entity_poly.pdbx_seq_one_letter_code
_entity_poly.pdbx_strand_id
1 'polypeptide(L)'
;MRLTSLALTAAALFAALPAQAATMPTLEQIHAAVQAGVAKTQARMQSTVPVPIAVKVTSLTGCQDSQEVPGEVVCLVAMSAGMRDAFMVLPLRNENGSWVGVERKDAKFAGPSPAEAQAMIRSWAKDEVARNPEAAKDVQMQEAQSTMQVKAINECEVRRKTGYLVCDTELSVPSRPEGIKTELTFMLESTGWRYVPR
;
A
#
# COMPACT_ATOMS: atom_id res chain seq x y z
N MET A 1 -15.85 -61.33 40.39
CA MET A 1 -16.80 -60.19 40.52
C MET A 1 -16.01 -58.89 40.45
N ARG A 2 -16.50 -57.94 39.63
CA ARG A 2 -16.11 -56.52 39.51
C ARG A 2 -14.85 -56.23 38.69
N LEU A 3 -14.82 -55.24 37.81
CA LEU A 3 -15.82 -54.59 36.95
C LEU A 3 -14.99 -53.75 35.98
N THR A 4 -15.30 -53.90 34.70
CA THR A 4 -14.80 -53.15 33.55
C THR A 4 -15.01 -51.64 33.69
N SER A 5 -14.03 -50.84 33.28
CA SER A 5 -14.21 -49.42 32.91
C SER A 5 -13.07 -48.96 32.00
N LEU A 6 -13.28 -49.08 30.68
CA LEU A 6 -12.48 -48.40 29.65
C LEU A 6 -13.21 -47.09 29.32
N ALA A 7 -12.64 -45.96 29.74
CA ALA A 7 -13.16 -44.64 29.41
C ALA A 7 -12.73 -44.27 27.97
N LEU A 8 -13.71 -44.23 27.07
CA LEU A 8 -13.54 -43.78 25.69
C LEU A 8 -13.40 -42.25 25.69
N THR A 9 -12.19 -41.75 25.44
CA THR A 9 -11.94 -40.30 25.26
C THR A 9 -12.23 -39.95 23.79
N ALA A 10 -13.33 -39.23 23.56
CA ALA A 10 -13.67 -38.71 22.24
C ALA A 10 -12.72 -37.55 21.88
N ALA A 11 -11.83 -37.76 20.91
CA ALA A 11 -11.01 -36.71 20.34
C ALA A 11 -11.86 -35.87 19.37
N ALA A 12 -12.19 -34.64 19.77
CA ALA A 12 -12.79 -33.65 18.89
C ALA A 12 -11.71 -33.16 17.90
N LEU A 13 -11.77 -33.65 16.66
CA LEU A 13 -11.01 -33.11 15.54
C LEU A 13 -11.59 -31.74 15.17
N PHE A 14 -11.02 -30.67 15.71
CA PHE A 14 -11.19 -29.34 15.15
C PHE A 14 -10.53 -29.32 13.77
N ALA A 15 -11.36 -29.45 12.73
CA ALA A 15 -10.95 -29.15 11.36
C ALA A 15 -10.62 -27.66 11.27
N ALA A 16 -9.35 -27.31 11.44
CA ALA A 16 -8.84 -26.02 11.04
C ALA A 16 -8.93 -25.94 9.51
N LEU A 17 -10.00 -25.32 9.01
CA LEU A 17 -10.04 -24.85 7.62
C LEU A 17 -8.80 -23.96 7.40
N PRO A 18 -8.01 -24.17 6.34
CA PRO A 18 -6.93 -23.25 6.04
C PRO A 18 -7.60 -21.91 5.73
N ALA A 19 -7.34 -20.91 6.58
CA ALA A 19 -7.53 -19.52 6.20
C ALA A 19 -6.67 -19.31 4.94
N GLN A 20 -7.30 -19.39 3.76
CA GLN A 20 -6.63 -19.06 2.53
C GLN A 20 -6.22 -17.60 2.65
N ALA A 21 -4.93 -17.36 2.90
CA ALA A 21 -4.35 -16.04 2.77
C ALA A 21 -4.80 -15.50 1.41
N ALA A 22 -5.45 -14.35 1.40
CA ALA A 22 -5.89 -13.72 0.16
C ALA A 22 -4.65 -13.54 -0.72
N THR A 23 -4.54 -14.32 -1.78
CA THR A 23 -3.40 -14.27 -2.68
C THR A 23 -3.48 -12.96 -3.45
N MET A 24 -2.53 -12.05 -3.17
CA MET A 24 -2.43 -10.79 -3.92
C MET A 24 -2.40 -11.06 -5.43
N PRO A 25 -3.06 -10.22 -6.26
CA PRO A 25 -3.14 -10.44 -7.69
C PRO A 25 -1.76 -10.34 -8.34
N THR A 26 -1.49 -11.22 -9.30
CA THR A 26 -0.30 -11.14 -10.14
C THR A 26 -0.46 -10.03 -11.19
N LEU A 27 0.65 -9.53 -11.76
CA LEU A 27 0.59 -8.54 -12.85
C LEU A 27 -0.28 -9.02 -14.02
N GLU A 28 -0.23 -10.31 -14.36
CA GLU A 28 -1.06 -10.91 -15.41
C GLU A 28 -2.55 -10.85 -15.06
N GLN A 29 -2.92 -11.15 -13.81
CA GLN A 29 -4.31 -11.04 -13.34
C GLN A 29 -4.79 -9.59 -13.34
N ILE A 30 -3.92 -8.63 -13.01
CA ILE A 30 -4.21 -7.20 -13.10
C ILE A 30 -4.43 -6.79 -14.56
N HIS A 31 -3.60 -7.25 -15.49
CA HIS A 31 -3.78 -7.01 -16.92
C HIS A 31 -5.14 -7.50 -17.40
N ALA A 32 -5.51 -8.73 -17.03
CA ALA A 32 -6.81 -9.30 -17.36
C ALA A 32 -7.97 -8.50 -16.77
N ALA A 33 -7.87 -8.10 -15.49
CA ALA A 33 -8.89 -7.30 -14.81
C ALA A 33 -9.11 -5.93 -15.48
N VAL A 34 -8.02 -5.26 -15.87
CA VAL A 34 -8.09 -3.97 -16.58
C VAL A 34 -8.68 -4.13 -17.97
N GLN A 35 -8.27 -5.16 -18.73
CA GLN A 35 -8.82 -5.43 -20.05
C GLN A 35 -10.33 -5.73 -19.99
N ALA A 36 -10.76 -6.53 -19.02
CA ALA A 36 -12.17 -6.81 -18.79
C ALA A 36 -12.95 -5.53 -18.44
N GLY A 37 -12.38 -4.65 -17.61
CA GLY A 37 -12.94 -3.34 -17.30
C GLY A 37 -13.09 -2.45 -18.54
N VAL A 38 -12.05 -2.36 -19.37
CA VAL A 38 -12.08 -1.61 -20.64
C VAL A 38 -13.15 -2.16 -21.59
N ALA A 39 -13.22 -3.48 -21.76
CA ALA A 39 -14.23 -4.12 -22.60
C ALA A 39 -15.65 -3.82 -22.11
N LYS A 40 -15.88 -3.84 -20.80
CA LYS A 40 -17.16 -3.46 -20.17
C LYS A 40 -17.52 -2.00 -20.43
N THR A 41 -16.56 -1.08 -20.30
CA THR A 41 -16.77 0.34 -20.61
C THR A 41 -17.07 0.54 -22.10
N GLN A 42 -16.32 -0.11 -23.00
CA GLN A 42 -16.56 -0.03 -24.44
C GLN A 42 -17.95 -0.56 -24.81
N ALA A 43 -18.38 -1.70 -24.26
CA ALA A 43 -19.72 -2.25 -24.49
C ALA A 43 -20.83 -1.28 -24.04
N ARG A 44 -20.62 -0.54 -22.94
CA ARG A 44 -21.55 0.52 -22.50
C ARG A 44 -21.59 1.73 -23.43
N MET A 45 -20.49 2.02 -24.14
CA MET A 45 -20.35 3.19 -25.04
C MET A 45 -20.70 2.89 -26.51
N GLN A 46 -20.81 1.62 -26.90
CA GLN A 46 -21.20 1.20 -28.26
C GLN A 46 -22.59 1.72 -28.69
N SER A 47 -23.40 2.22 -27.75
CA SER A 47 -24.68 2.88 -28.01
C SER A 47 -24.58 4.34 -28.48
N THR A 48 -23.39 4.96 -28.46
CA THR A 48 -23.25 6.41 -28.76
C THR A 48 -22.09 6.83 -29.66
N VAL A 49 -21.07 5.99 -29.89
CA VAL A 49 -20.03 6.01 -30.96
C VAL A 49 -18.84 5.16 -30.46
N PRO A 50 -18.27 4.23 -31.27
CA PRO A 50 -17.13 3.43 -30.83
C PRO A 50 -15.87 4.28 -30.69
N VAL A 51 -15.43 4.55 -29.46
CA VAL A 51 -14.14 5.17 -29.16
C VAL A 51 -13.16 4.07 -28.74
N PRO A 52 -12.02 3.91 -29.43
CA PRO A 52 -10.99 2.95 -29.01
C PRO A 52 -10.34 3.42 -27.71
N ILE A 53 -10.64 2.73 -26.60
CA ILE A 53 -10.00 2.95 -25.30
C ILE A 53 -8.76 2.04 -25.23
N ALA A 54 -7.59 2.61 -25.49
CA ALA A 54 -6.31 1.91 -25.36
C ALA A 54 -5.71 2.21 -23.98
N VAL A 55 -6.10 1.42 -22.98
CA VAL A 55 -5.54 1.47 -21.62
C VAL A 55 -4.72 0.22 -21.38
N LYS A 56 -3.49 0.37 -20.89
CA LYS A 56 -2.60 -0.74 -20.57
C LYS A 56 -1.92 -0.50 -19.23
N VAL A 57 -1.80 -1.55 -18.43
CA VAL A 57 -0.90 -1.55 -17.27
C VAL A 57 0.52 -1.78 -17.78
N THR A 58 1.46 -0.96 -17.32
CA THR A 58 2.87 -1.02 -17.74
C THR A 58 3.76 -1.59 -16.64
N SER A 59 3.39 -1.42 -15.37
CA SER A 59 4.06 -2.04 -14.23
C SER A 59 3.16 -2.16 -13.01
N LEU A 60 3.53 -3.07 -12.11
CA LEU A 60 2.99 -3.21 -10.77
C LEU A 60 4.08 -2.84 -9.76
N THR A 61 3.78 -1.88 -8.88
CA THR A 61 4.67 -1.48 -7.79
C THR A 61 4.44 -2.37 -6.57
N GLY A 62 3.17 -2.63 -6.23
CA GLY A 62 2.79 -3.50 -5.13
C GLY A 62 1.28 -3.48 -4.89
N CYS A 63 0.80 -4.47 -4.14
CA CYS A 63 -0.59 -4.59 -3.72
C CYS A 63 -0.67 -4.79 -2.22
N GLN A 64 -1.78 -4.35 -1.64
CA GLN A 64 -2.09 -4.51 -0.22
C GLN A 64 -3.60 -4.59 -0.03
N ASP A 65 -4.03 -5.01 1.15
CA ASP A 65 -5.43 -4.99 1.51
C ASP A 65 -5.99 -3.56 1.50
N SER A 66 -7.23 -3.43 1.05
CA SER A 66 -7.95 -2.16 1.09
C SER A 66 -8.27 -1.79 2.53
N GLN A 67 -7.88 -0.58 2.94
CA GLN A 67 -8.30 -0.02 4.23
C GLN A 67 -9.76 0.43 4.23
N GLU A 68 -10.35 0.61 3.05
CA GLU A 68 -11.70 1.14 2.87
C GLU A 68 -12.75 0.03 2.82
N VAL A 69 -12.42 -1.14 2.26
CA VAL A 69 -13.38 -2.23 2.01
C VAL A 69 -12.76 -3.59 2.30
N PRO A 70 -13.25 -4.33 3.32
CA PRO A 70 -12.79 -5.68 3.62
C PRO A 70 -12.95 -6.63 2.42
N GLY A 71 -11.92 -7.43 2.15
CA GLY A 71 -11.90 -8.41 1.05
C GLY A 71 -11.58 -7.82 -0.33
N GLU A 72 -11.39 -6.51 -0.44
CA GLU A 72 -10.77 -5.89 -1.60
C GLU A 72 -9.28 -5.65 -1.37
N VAL A 73 -8.52 -5.60 -2.46
CA VAL A 73 -7.12 -5.19 -2.47
C VAL A 73 -6.97 -3.92 -3.29
N VAL A 74 -5.94 -3.14 -2.99
CA VAL A 74 -5.55 -1.97 -3.76
C VAL A 74 -4.13 -2.15 -4.27
N CYS A 75 -3.93 -1.96 -5.57
CA CYS A 75 -2.64 -2.11 -6.22
C CYS A 75 -2.14 -0.78 -6.78
N LEU A 76 -0.91 -0.42 -6.47
CA LEU A 76 -0.23 0.72 -7.07
C LEU A 76 0.38 0.28 -8.40
N VAL A 77 -0.18 0.78 -9.50
CA VAL A 77 0.20 0.40 -10.86
C VAL A 77 0.55 1.62 -11.68
N ALA A 78 1.51 1.46 -12.60
CA ALA A 78 1.68 2.41 -13.69
C ALA A 78 0.76 1.98 -14.84
N MET A 79 -0.01 2.92 -15.37
CA MET A 79 -0.93 2.70 -16.47
C MET A 79 -0.71 3.75 -17.56
N SER A 80 -0.84 3.29 -18.80
CA SER A 80 -0.78 4.09 -20.01
C SER A 80 -2.18 4.21 -20.62
N ALA A 81 -2.57 5.42 -21.00
CA ALA A 81 -3.76 5.71 -21.78
C ALA A 81 -3.37 6.59 -22.98
N GLY A 82 -3.15 5.96 -24.14
CA GLY A 82 -2.53 6.62 -25.29
C GLY A 82 -1.07 7.01 -24.99
N MET A 83 -0.75 8.31 -25.09
CA MET A 83 0.60 8.85 -24.80
C MET A 83 0.78 9.30 -23.34
N ARG A 84 -0.20 9.06 -22.47
CA ARG A 84 -0.17 9.50 -21.07
C ARG A 84 0.09 8.32 -20.17
N ASP A 85 1.22 8.35 -19.47
CA ASP A 85 1.54 7.43 -18.40
C ASP A 85 1.29 8.08 -17.04
N ALA A 86 0.67 7.33 -16.14
CA ALA A 86 0.44 7.75 -14.77
C ALA A 86 0.41 6.56 -13.81
N PHE A 87 0.90 6.79 -12.61
CA PHE A 87 0.68 5.92 -11.47
C PHE A 87 -0.71 6.13 -10.89
N MET A 88 -1.38 5.04 -10.53
CA MET A 88 -2.70 5.08 -9.93
C MET A 88 -2.94 3.90 -8.99
N VAL A 89 -3.90 4.08 -8.09
CA VAL A 89 -4.38 3.05 -7.18
C VAL A 89 -5.54 2.33 -7.86
N LEU A 90 -5.35 1.04 -8.12
CA LEU A 90 -6.35 0.17 -8.73
C LEU A 90 -6.97 -0.73 -7.67
N PRO A 91 -8.22 -0.49 -7.25
CA PRO A 91 -8.94 -1.40 -6.37
C PRO A 91 -9.43 -2.62 -7.17
N LEU A 92 -9.20 -3.79 -6.61
CA LEU A 92 -9.52 -5.08 -7.17
C LEU A 92 -10.27 -5.93 -6.15
N ARG A 93 -11.18 -6.76 -6.66
CA ARG A 93 -11.91 -7.73 -5.85
C ARG A 93 -11.76 -9.11 -6.46
N ASN A 94 -11.61 -10.13 -5.61
CA ASN A 94 -11.63 -11.51 -6.06
C ASN A 94 -13.08 -11.98 -6.12
N GLU A 95 -13.57 -12.24 -7.32
CA GLU A 95 -14.88 -12.81 -7.58
C GLU A 95 -14.70 -14.23 -8.13
N ASN A 96 -14.99 -15.23 -7.28
CA ASN A 96 -14.93 -16.65 -7.63
C ASN A 96 -13.59 -17.10 -8.26
N GLY A 97 -12.47 -16.61 -7.73
CA GLY A 97 -11.13 -16.95 -8.22
C GLY A 97 -10.61 -16.05 -9.35
N SER A 98 -11.40 -15.06 -9.79
CA SER A 98 -10.98 -14.07 -10.79
C SER A 98 -10.91 -12.67 -10.18
N TRP A 99 -9.80 -11.97 -10.42
CA TRP A 99 -9.67 -10.56 -10.01
C TRP A 99 -10.40 -9.64 -10.99
N VAL A 100 -11.23 -8.75 -10.46
CA VAL A 100 -11.99 -7.76 -11.24
C VAL A 100 -11.74 -6.35 -10.74
N GLY A 101 -11.71 -5.39 -11.67
CA GLY A 101 -11.61 -3.97 -11.37
C GLY A 101 -12.87 -3.43 -10.70
N VAL A 102 -12.70 -2.71 -9.60
CA VAL A 102 -13.80 -2.01 -8.90
C VAL A 102 -13.78 -0.53 -9.30
N GLU A 103 -14.93 0.02 -9.71
CA GLU A 103 -15.02 1.43 -10.04
C GLU A 103 -14.99 2.28 -8.75
N ARG A 104 -13.85 2.90 -8.44
CA ARG A 104 -13.68 3.88 -7.35
C ARG A 104 -12.67 4.94 -7.77
N LYS A 105 -13.05 6.21 -7.68
CA LYS A 105 -12.23 7.33 -8.18
C LYS A 105 -11.04 7.66 -7.27
N ASP A 106 -11.26 7.60 -5.96
CA ASP A 106 -10.31 8.09 -4.96
C ASP A 106 -9.85 6.99 -4.01
N ALA A 107 -9.65 5.78 -4.56
CA ALA A 107 -9.17 4.63 -3.79
C ALA A 107 -7.85 4.97 -3.10
N LYS A 108 -7.78 4.69 -1.79
CA LYS A 108 -6.61 5.00 -0.97
C LYS A 108 -5.59 3.88 -1.01
N PHE A 109 -4.31 4.24 -0.90
CA PHE A 109 -3.21 3.30 -0.73
C PHE A 109 -2.47 3.70 0.53
N ALA A 110 -2.27 2.75 1.44
CA ALA A 110 -1.64 3.07 2.72
C ALA A 110 -0.17 3.40 2.52
N GLY A 111 0.33 4.38 3.28
CA GLY A 111 1.76 4.58 3.44
C GLY A 111 2.39 3.55 4.38
N PRO A 112 3.68 3.74 4.72
CA PRO A 112 4.34 2.95 5.76
C PRO A 112 3.63 3.09 7.10
N SER A 113 3.81 2.10 7.98
CA SER A 113 3.44 2.27 9.38
C SER A 113 4.29 3.39 10.05
N PRO A 114 3.79 4.02 11.13
CA PRO A 114 4.59 5.01 11.87
C PRO A 114 5.96 4.49 12.31
N ALA A 115 6.05 3.22 12.69
CA ALA A 115 7.31 2.59 13.11
C ALA A 115 8.31 2.46 11.93
N GLU A 116 7.83 2.02 10.76
CA GLU A 116 8.65 1.97 9.54
C GLU A 116 9.11 3.36 9.12
N ALA A 117 8.19 4.34 9.08
CA ALA A 117 8.51 5.72 8.75
C ALA A 117 9.59 6.28 9.68
N GLN A 118 9.44 6.08 10.99
CA GLN A 118 10.41 6.51 11.98
C GLN A 118 11.79 5.86 11.76
N ALA A 119 11.83 4.56 11.47
CA ALA A 119 13.08 3.86 11.18
C ALA A 119 13.78 4.41 9.93
N MET A 120 13.01 4.66 8.85
CA MET A 120 13.55 5.21 7.61
C MET A 120 14.10 6.63 7.79
N ILE A 121 13.37 7.51 8.48
CA ILE A 121 13.82 8.89 8.73
C ILE A 121 15.07 8.89 9.60
N ARG A 122 15.12 8.03 10.64
CA ARG A 122 16.32 7.88 11.48
C ARG A 122 17.51 7.36 10.69
N SER A 123 17.30 6.39 9.81
CA SER A 123 18.37 5.87 8.95
C SER A 123 18.89 6.97 8.03
N TRP A 124 17.99 7.69 7.36
CA TRP A 124 18.36 8.82 6.51
C TRP A 124 19.14 9.88 7.28
N ALA A 125 18.67 10.30 8.45
CA ALA A 125 19.33 11.31 9.26
C ALA A 125 20.72 10.85 9.74
N LYS A 126 20.90 9.55 10.06
CA LYS A 126 22.21 8.95 10.37
C LYS A 126 23.17 9.03 9.20
N ASP A 127 22.70 8.65 8.02
CA ASP A 127 23.51 8.67 6.81
C ASP A 127 23.90 10.11 6.42
N GLU A 128 22.97 11.07 6.56
CA GLU A 128 23.20 12.47 6.22
C GLU A 128 24.23 13.12 7.17
N VAL A 129 24.10 12.92 8.48
CA VAL A 129 25.08 13.41 9.46
C VAL A 129 26.46 12.79 9.27
N ALA A 130 26.53 11.51 8.88
CA ALA A 130 27.80 10.86 8.59
C ALA A 130 28.49 11.43 7.33
N ARG A 131 27.70 11.94 6.37
CA ARG A 131 28.20 12.48 5.10
C ARG A 131 28.45 14.00 5.15
N ASN A 132 27.75 14.73 6.02
CA ASN A 132 27.75 16.18 6.07
C ASN A 132 28.02 16.70 7.50
N PRO A 133 29.23 17.24 7.77
CA PRO A 133 29.59 17.78 9.09
C PRO A 133 28.72 18.94 9.57
N GLU A 134 28.07 19.68 8.67
CA GLU A 134 27.13 20.75 9.07
C GLU A 134 25.79 20.16 9.52
N ALA A 135 25.32 19.07 8.90
CA ALA A 135 24.15 18.34 9.39
C ALA A 135 24.39 17.77 10.80
N ALA A 136 25.63 17.42 11.15
CA ALA A 136 25.98 16.97 12.50
C ALA A 136 25.76 18.03 13.58
N LYS A 137 25.83 19.32 13.21
CA LYS A 137 25.62 20.46 14.09
C LYS A 137 24.14 20.90 14.14
N ASP A 138 23.30 20.37 13.25
CA ASP A 138 21.88 20.71 13.20
C ASP A 138 21.10 19.96 14.29
N VAL A 139 20.45 20.73 15.17
CA VAL A 139 19.61 20.20 16.25
C VAL A 139 18.46 19.35 15.71
N GLN A 140 17.86 19.72 14.57
CA GLN A 140 16.77 18.95 13.98
C GLN A 140 17.25 17.60 13.48
N MET A 141 18.47 17.51 12.96
CA MET A 141 19.07 16.24 12.54
C MET A 141 19.37 15.35 13.75
N GLN A 142 19.87 15.93 14.84
CA GLN A 142 20.08 15.21 16.09
C GLN A 142 18.77 14.67 16.69
N GLU A 143 17.71 15.49 16.69
CA GLU A 143 16.38 15.07 17.10
C GLU A 143 15.83 13.96 16.18
N ALA A 144 15.93 14.13 14.87
CA ALA A 144 15.48 13.13 13.88
C ALA A 144 16.14 11.77 14.08
N GLN A 145 17.42 11.72 14.45
CA GLN A 145 18.16 10.48 14.67
C GLN A 145 17.79 9.75 15.97
N SER A 146 17.35 10.48 17.00
CA SER A 146 17.36 9.96 18.38
C SER A 146 16.02 10.08 19.11
N THR A 147 15.37 11.24 19.06
CA THR A 147 14.23 11.57 19.92
C THR A 147 12.93 11.79 19.16
N MET A 148 13.00 12.03 17.86
CA MET A 148 11.84 12.16 16.98
C MET A 148 11.02 10.87 16.99
N GLN A 149 9.72 11.04 17.11
CA GLN A 149 8.73 9.99 16.95
C GLN A 149 7.77 10.33 15.84
N VAL A 150 7.39 9.32 15.05
CA VAL A 150 6.27 9.42 14.12
C VAL A 150 5.03 8.95 14.87
N LYS A 151 4.09 9.86 15.13
CA LYS A 151 2.85 9.57 15.86
C LYS A 151 1.80 8.97 14.94
N ALA A 152 1.66 9.54 13.75
CA ALA A 152 0.69 9.11 12.76
C ALA A 152 1.20 9.32 11.34
N ILE A 153 0.78 8.43 10.45
CA ILE A 153 0.88 8.54 9.00
C ILE A 153 -0.57 8.46 8.52
N ASN A 154 -1.08 9.57 7.97
CA ASN A 154 -2.45 9.72 7.54
C ASN A 154 -2.48 10.11 6.07
N GLU A 155 -3.65 9.95 5.45
CA GLU A 155 -4.01 10.51 4.14
C GLU A 155 -2.86 10.52 3.12
N CYS A 156 -2.52 9.34 2.61
CA CYS A 156 -1.48 9.24 1.59
C CYS A 156 -2.05 9.42 0.18
N GLU A 157 -1.43 10.30 -0.59
CA GLU A 157 -1.76 10.57 -1.98
C GLU A 157 -0.65 10.09 -2.93
N VAL A 158 -1.05 9.35 -3.96
CA VAL A 158 -0.13 8.91 -5.01
C VAL A 158 0.15 10.04 -5.99
N ARG A 159 1.42 10.44 -6.09
CA ARG A 159 1.92 11.35 -7.14
C ARG A 159 1.92 10.62 -8.47
N ARG A 160 0.96 10.94 -9.34
CA ARG A 160 0.77 10.31 -10.65
C ARG A 160 2.01 10.21 -11.54
N LYS A 161 2.97 11.13 -11.42
CA LYS A 161 4.19 11.10 -12.25
C LYS A 161 5.26 10.12 -11.77
N THR A 162 5.35 9.90 -10.45
CA THR A 162 6.48 9.17 -9.84
C THR A 162 6.04 7.90 -9.12
N GLY A 163 4.74 7.76 -8.81
CA GLY A 163 4.24 6.69 -7.96
C GLY A 163 4.54 6.88 -6.47
N TYR A 164 5.13 8.01 -6.09
CA TYR A 164 5.46 8.28 -4.69
C TYR A 164 4.19 8.60 -3.91
N LEU A 165 4.15 8.19 -2.65
CA LEU A 165 3.10 8.54 -1.73
C LEU A 165 3.54 9.74 -0.92
N VAL A 166 2.77 10.83 -1.02
CA VAL A 166 2.90 11.97 -0.12
C VAL A 166 1.86 11.76 0.98
N CYS A 167 2.32 11.63 2.21
CA CYS A 167 1.46 11.34 3.36
C CYS A 167 1.54 12.46 4.38
N ASP A 168 0.38 12.85 4.89
CA ASP A 168 0.30 13.71 6.07
C ASP A 168 0.86 12.96 7.28
N THR A 169 1.84 13.56 7.93
CA THR A 169 2.57 12.94 9.02
C THR A 169 2.52 13.84 10.25
N GLU A 170 2.24 13.23 11.39
CA GLU A 170 2.37 13.87 12.69
C GLU A 170 3.64 13.36 13.37
N LEU A 171 4.56 14.27 13.62
CA LEU A 171 5.82 14.01 14.31
C LEU A 171 5.78 14.60 15.72
N SER A 172 6.56 14.06 16.63
CA SER A 172 6.83 14.72 17.92
C SER A 172 8.32 14.69 18.22
N VAL A 173 8.84 15.80 18.72
CA VAL A 173 10.20 15.92 19.26
C VAL A 173 10.12 16.55 20.65
N PRO A 174 11.10 16.32 21.55
CA PRO A 174 11.05 16.89 22.89
C PRO A 174 10.93 18.42 22.92
N SER A 175 11.50 19.12 21.93
CA SER A 175 11.42 20.57 21.80
C SER A 175 10.04 21.10 21.39
N ARG A 176 9.18 20.23 20.83
CA ARG A 176 7.83 20.55 20.34
C ARG A 176 6.85 19.42 20.70
N PRO A 177 6.44 19.34 21.98
CA PRO A 177 5.56 18.28 22.47
C PRO A 177 4.14 18.33 21.89
N GLU A 178 3.70 19.49 21.42
CA GLU A 178 2.40 19.71 20.76
C GLU A 178 2.24 18.98 19.41
N GLY A 179 3.35 18.46 18.88
CA GLY A 179 3.39 17.75 17.61
C GLY A 179 3.62 18.68 16.41
N ILE A 180 4.26 18.12 15.38
CA ILE A 180 4.60 18.80 14.13
C ILE A 180 3.85 18.09 13.02
N LYS A 181 2.94 18.81 12.36
CA LYS A 181 2.28 18.33 11.14
C LYS A 181 3.13 18.70 9.93
N THR A 182 3.46 17.71 9.11
CA THR A 182 4.26 17.88 7.89
C THR A 182 3.90 16.79 6.90
N GLU A 183 4.15 16.98 5.61
CA GLU A 183 4.02 15.87 4.65
C GLU A 183 5.37 15.21 4.43
N LEU A 184 5.39 13.88 4.49
CA LEU A 184 6.56 13.08 4.15
C LEU A 184 6.29 12.31 2.87
N THR A 185 7.32 12.14 2.05
CA THR A 185 7.23 11.40 0.79
C THR A 185 7.87 10.03 0.94
N PHE A 186 7.16 9.01 0.48
CA PHE A 186 7.60 7.63 0.53
C PHE A 186 7.48 6.98 -0.85
N MET A 187 8.37 6.04 -1.13
CA MET A 187 8.33 5.20 -2.31
C MET A 187 8.21 3.74 -1.87
N LEU A 188 7.29 3.00 -2.49
CA LEU A 188 7.19 1.56 -2.31
C LEU A 188 8.17 0.86 -3.24
N GLU A 189 9.04 0.04 -2.67
CA GLU A 189 9.97 -0.84 -3.37
C GLU A 189 9.62 -2.31 -3.10
N SER A 190 10.22 -3.23 -3.85
CA SER A 190 10.00 -4.68 -3.68
C SER A 190 10.38 -5.19 -2.28
N THR A 191 11.32 -4.51 -1.60
CA THR A 191 11.80 -4.86 -0.27
C THR A 191 11.10 -4.09 0.86
N GLY A 192 10.16 -3.20 0.54
CA GLY A 192 9.43 -2.39 1.51
C GLY A 192 9.43 -0.91 1.17
N TRP A 193 9.17 -0.08 2.17
CA TRP A 193 9.12 1.37 2.01
C TRP A 193 10.51 2.00 2.01
N ARG A 194 10.64 3.10 1.27
CA ARG A 194 11.79 4.01 1.32
C ARG A 194 11.33 5.45 1.52
N TYR A 195 11.97 6.16 2.45
CA TYR A 195 11.76 7.59 2.63
C TYR A 195 12.45 8.37 1.50
N VAL A 196 11.75 9.38 0.97
CA VAL A 196 12.25 10.29 -0.05
C VAL A 196 12.33 11.69 0.56
N PRO A 197 13.53 12.16 0.96
CA PRO A 197 13.70 13.51 1.46
C PRO A 197 13.32 14.53 0.38
N ARG A 198 12.79 15.68 0.81
CA ARG A 198 12.43 16.79 -0.08
C ARG A 198 13.65 17.52 -0.62
#